data_AF-A0A1V6A4K8-F1
#
_entry.id   AF-A0A1V6A4K8-F1
#
_cell.length_a   1.000
_cell.length_b   1.000
_cell.length_c   1.000
_cell.angle_alpha   90.00
_cell.angle_beta   90.00
_cell.angle_gamma   90.00
#
_symmetry.space_group_name_H-M   'P 1'
#
loop_
_entity.id
_entity.type
_entity.pdbx_description
1 polymer ?
#
loop_
_entity_poly.entity_id
_entity_poly.type
_entity_poly.pdbx_seq_one_letter_code
_entity_poly.pdbx_strand_id
1 'polypeptide(L)'
;MEFFKRAAKTVRDPNAKMIFLDLMKMEEGHIAYIKANIESIKEKGRWQLKPIEGYDEGKTAETVFKAREEGKAGETEFEIGEMTSDLSAIRIALAIENDLYEFYSRASAHAKGQDAKAVFKKLSEWEKEHREMLEAQYEEMREGFWSKMGFSPFD
;
A
#
# COMPACT_ATOMS: atom_id res chain seq x y z
N MET A 1 8.74 -4.64 -4.43
CA MET A 1 8.65 -4.29 -5.87
C MET A 1 8.27 -5.43 -6.81
N GLU A 2 9.04 -6.52 -6.96
CA GLU A 2 8.70 -7.56 -7.96
C GLU A 2 7.36 -8.26 -7.71
N PHE A 3 6.95 -8.41 -6.44
CA PHE A 3 5.62 -8.90 -6.11
C PHE A 3 4.51 -7.99 -6.63
N PHE A 4 4.49 -6.70 -6.25
CA PHE A 4 3.46 -5.75 -6.68
C PHE A 4 3.39 -5.61 -8.21
N LYS A 5 4.55 -5.59 -8.88
CA LYS A 5 4.64 -5.60 -10.34
C LYS A 5 4.04 -6.84 -10.98
N ARG A 6 4.22 -8.02 -10.37
CA ARG A 6 3.59 -9.26 -10.83
C ARG A 6 2.09 -9.24 -10.54
N ALA A 7 1.69 -8.81 -9.35
CA ALA A 7 0.29 -8.69 -8.95
C ALA A 7 -0.49 -7.77 -9.92
N ALA A 8 0.02 -6.56 -10.20
CA ALA A 8 -0.57 -5.62 -11.16
C ALA A 8 -0.76 -6.19 -12.59
N LYS A 9 0.03 -7.20 -12.99
CA LYS A 9 -0.09 -7.86 -14.29
C LYS A 9 -1.08 -9.02 -14.31
N THR A 10 -1.39 -9.57 -13.14
CA THR A 10 -2.14 -10.83 -12.99
C THR A 10 -3.54 -10.62 -12.47
N VAL A 11 -3.77 -9.61 -11.61
CA VAL A 11 -5.11 -9.29 -11.15
C VAL A 11 -5.99 -8.80 -12.28
N ARG A 12 -7.26 -9.20 -12.23
CA ARG A 12 -8.30 -8.86 -13.19
C ARG A 12 -9.10 -7.65 -12.75
N ASP A 13 -9.32 -7.53 -11.45
CA ASP A 13 -10.02 -6.39 -10.87
C ASP A 13 -9.26 -5.09 -11.19
N PRO A 14 -9.91 -4.11 -11.85
CA PRO A 14 -9.25 -2.89 -12.29
C PRO A 14 -8.84 -2.00 -11.11
N ASN A 15 -9.58 -2.03 -10.00
CA ASN A 15 -9.27 -1.26 -8.80
C ASN A 15 -8.04 -1.85 -8.09
N ALA A 16 -8.00 -3.17 -7.91
CA ALA A 16 -6.84 -3.90 -7.40
C ALA A 16 -5.60 -3.65 -8.26
N LYS A 17 -5.74 -3.68 -9.59
CA LYS A 17 -4.65 -3.37 -10.51
C LYS A 17 -4.10 -1.97 -10.29
N MET A 18 -4.98 -0.98 -10.15
CA MET A 18 -4.57 0.42 -9.91
C MET A 18 -3.81 0.54 -8.59
N ILE A 19 -4.33 -0.06 -7.52
CA ILE A 19 -3.66 -0.07 -6.20
C ILE A 19 -2.24 -0.63 -6.31
N PHE A 20 -2.06 -1.76 -6.99
CA PHE A 20 -0.72 -2.34 -7.13
C PHE A 20 0.24 -1.44 -7.91
N LEU A 21 -0.25 -0.73 -8.93
CA LEU A 21 0.57 0.23 -9.68
C LEU A 21 0.92 1.46 -8.84
N ASP A 22 0.03 1.89 -7.95
CA ASP A 22 0.27 3.05 -7.09
C ASP A 22 1.17 2.70 -5.91
N LEU A 23 1.00 1.53 -5.28
CA LEU A 23 1.94 1.00 -4.29
C LEU A 23 3.36 0.92 -4.85
N MET A 24 3.50 0.49 -6.11
CA MET A 24 4.81 0.50 -6.77
C MET A 24 5.46 1.89 -6.79
N LYS A 25 4.68 2.94 -7.09
CA LYS A 25 5.22 4.31 -7.10
C LYS A 25 5.55 4.77 -5.69
N MET A 26 4.67 4.52 -4.71
CA MET A 26 4.91 4.89 -3.31
C MET A 26 6.20 4.24 -2.77
N GLU A 27 6.41 2.96 -3.08
CA GLU A 27 7.59 2.21 -2.66
C GLU A 27 8.90 2.68 -3.31
N GLU A 28 8.86 3.25 -4.52
CA GLU A 28 10.02 3.95 -5.09
C GLU A 28 10.41 5.17 -4.23
N GLY A 29 9.43 5.85 -3.65
CA GLY A 29 9.59 6.94 -2.68
C GLY A 29 10.25 6.50 -1.40
N HIS A 30 9.79 5.39 -0.83
CA HIS A 30 10.42 4.76 0.34
C HIS A 30 11.90 4.48 0.10
N ILE A 31 12.22 3.83 -1.02
CA ILE A 31 13.59 3.49 -1.39
C ILE A 31 14.45 4.75 -1.54
N ALA A 32 13.93 5.79 -2.20
CA ALA A 32 14.64 7.05 -2.38
C ALA A 32 14.91 7.73 -1.03
N TYR A 33 13.91 7.81 -0.15
CA TYR A 33 14.02 8.43 1.16
C TYR A 33 14.99 7.70 2.09
N ILE A 34 14.97 6.37 2.09
CA ILE A 34 15.90 5.54 2.85
C ILE A 34 17.33 5.73 2.33
N LYS A 35 17.54 5.72 1.01
CA LYS A 35 18.86 5.97 0.40
C LYS A 35 19.41 7.34 0.77
N ALA A 36 18.59 8.38 0.67
CA ALA A 36 19.00 9.74 1.04
C ALA A 36 19.39 9.84 2.53
N ASN A 37 18.67 9.15 3.42
CA ASN A 37 19.05 9.07 4.83
C ASN A 37 20.36 8.32 5.05
N ILE A 38 20.60 7.20 4.36
CA ILE A 38 21.88 6.47 4.41
C ILE A 38 23.05 7.36 3.97
N GLU A 39 22.91 8.07 2.85
CA GLU A 39 23.93 9.00 2.35
C GLU A 39 24.17 10.15 3.32
N SER A 40 23.10 10.75 3.85
CA SER A 40 23.20 11.83 4.84
C SER A 40 23.93 11.43 6.11
N ILE A 41 23.67 10.22 6.61
CA ILE A 41 24.36 9.69 7.79
C ILE A 41 25.85 9.49 7.48
N LYS A 42 26.18 8.95 6.30
CA LYS A 42 27.58 8.71 5.89
C LYS A 42 28.37 10.01 5.73
N GLU A 43 27.77 11.03 5.11
CA GLU A 43 28.47 12.28 4.77
C GLU A 43 28.44 13.31 5.89
N LYS A 44 27.29 13.46 6.55
CA LYS A 44 26.98 14.58 7.46
C LYS A 44 26.79 14.13 8.90
N GLY A 45 26.77 12.82 9.17
CA GLY A 45 26.53 12.27 10.51
C GLY A 45 25.13 12.55 11.07
N ARG A 46 24.15 12.90 10.22
CA ARG A 46 22.79 13.27 10.64
C ARG A 46 21.73 12.76 9.67
N TRP A 47 20.56 12.49 10.22
CA TRP A 47 19.36 12.09 9.48
C TRP A 47 18.74 13.26 8.71
N GLN A 48 17.97 12.94 7.69
CA GLN A 48 17.09 13.87 6.98
C GLN A 48 15.64 13.56 7.34
N LEU A 49 15.00 14.48 8.07
CA LEU A 49 13.63 14.30 8.58
C LEU A 49 12.56 14.56 7.54
N LYS A 50 12.87 15.38 6.54
CA LYS A 50 11.92 15.71 5.48
C LYS A 50 12.09 14.71 4.34
N PRO A 51 10.99 14.14 3.84
CA PRO A 51 10.99 13.41 2.57
C PRO A 51 11.58 14.27 1.45
N ILE A 52 12.10 13.61 0.41
CA ILE A 52 12.67 14.28 -0.77
C ILE A 52 11.54 15.08 -1.44
N GLU A 53 11.82 16.35 -1.78
CA GLU A 53 10.86 17.21 -2.50
C GLU A 53 10.37 16.53 -3.79
N GLY A 54 9.05 16.52 -4.01
CA GLY A 54 8.42 15.88 -5.15
C GLY A 54 7.84 14.49 -4.88
N TYR A 55 8.13 13.88 -3.71
CA TYR A 55 7.46 12.69 -3.21
C TYR A 55 6.50 13.07 -2.08
N ASP A 56 5.24 13.33 -2.43
CA ASP A 56 4.15 13.63 -1.50
C ASP A 56 3.15 12.47 -1.54
N GLU A 57 3.35 11.48 -0.67
CA GLU A 57 2.53 10.25 -0.63
C GLU A 57 1.08 10.52 -0.21
N GLY A 58 0.81 11.60 0.52
CA GLY A 58 -0.54 11.97 0.95
C GLY A 58 -1.47 12.30 -0.23
N LYS A 59 -0.92 12.82 -1.33
CA LYS A 59 -1.71 13.11 -2.54
C LYS A 59 -2.07 11.85 -3.32
N THR A 60 -1.25 10.81 -3.28
CA THR A 60 -1.50 9.60 -4.07
C THR A 60 -2.68 8.79 -3.51
N ALA A 61 -2.79 8.63 -2.19
CA ALA A 61 -3.94 7.95 -1.58
C ALA A 61 -5.25 8.74 -1.81
N GLU A 62 -5.25 10.07 -1.61
CA GLU A 62 -6.42 10.92 -1.88
C GLU A 62 -6.87 10.86 -3.35
N THR A 63 -5.93 10.85 -4.30
CA THR A 63 -6.24 10.78 -5.74
C THR A 63 -6.90 9.45 -6.10
N VAL A 64 -6.47 8.35 -5.46
CA VAL A 64 -7.04 7.01 -5.68
C VAL A 64 -8.47 6.92 -5.15
N PHE A 65 -8.74 7.42 -3.94
CA PHE A 65 -10.10 7.45 -3.39
C PHE A 65 -11.04 8.34 -4.23
N LYS A 66 -10.56 9.50 -4.70
CA LYS A 66 -11.36 10.38 -5.59
C LYS A 66 -11.68 9.73 -6.93
N ALA A 67 -10.72 9.02 -7.53
CA ALA A 67 -10.93 8.31 -8.79
C ALA A 67 -11.97 7.17 -8.67
N ARG A 68 -12.17 6.62 -7.46
CA ARG A 68 -13.20 5.60 -7.18
C ARG A 68 -14.61 6.20 -7.09
N GLU A 69 -14.76 7.38 -6.49
CA GLU A 69 -16.06 8.08 -6.43
C GLU A 69 -16.54 8.53 -7.82
N GLU A 70 -15.63 8.81 -8.76
CA GLU A 70 -15.95 9.30 -10.11
C GLU A 70 -16.40 8.21 -11.11
N GLY A 71 -16.66 6.98 -10.64
CA GLY A 71 -17.56 6.06 -11.34
C GLY A 71 -16.99 5.35 -12.57
N LYS A 72 -16.07 4.39 -12.35
CA LYS A 72 -15.78 3.32 -13.32
C LYS A 72 -15.61 1.95 -12.65
N ALA A 73 -16.50 1.60 -11.71
CA ALA A 73 -16.76 0.20 -11.43
C ALA A 73 -17.61 -0.35 -12.59
N GLY A 74 -16.95 -0.66 -13.71
CA GLY A 74 -17.60 -1.40 -14.78
C GLY A 74 -17.99 -2.78 -14.23
N GLU A 75 -19.27 -3.13 -14.31
CA GLU A 75 -19.79 -4.47 -14.08
C GLU A 75 -19.05 -5.44 -15.01
N THR A 76 -17.91 -5.94 -14.55
CA THR A 76 -17.11 -6.89 -15.32
C THR A 76 -17.41 -8.25 -14.72
N GLU A 77 -18.07 -9.11 -15.49
CA GLU A 77 -18.35 -10.48 -15.09
C GLU A 77 -17.03 -11.26 -14.95
N PHE A 78 -16.47 -11.31 -13.75
CA PHE A 78 -15.30 -12.15 -13.46
C PHE A 78 -15.73 -13.55 -13.04
N GLU A 79 -15.01 -14.59 -13.47
CA GLU A 79 -15.26 -15.94 -12.96
C GLU A 79 -14.86 -16.03 -11.47
N ILE A 80 -15.56 -16.89 -10.71
CA ILE A 80 -15.30 -17.10 -9.27
C ILE A 80 -13.82 -17.42 -9.01
N GLY A 81 -13.19 -18.21 -9.89
CA GLY A 81 -11.77 -18.54 -9.80
C GLY A 81 -10.86 -17.31 -9.86
N GLU A 82 -11.14 -16.37 -10.76
CA GLU A 82 -10.37 -15.12 -10.89
C GLU A 82 -10.56 -14.19 -9.69
N MET A 83 -11.78 -14.12 -9.13
CA MET A 83 -12.03 -13.34 -7.91
C MET A 83 -11.24 -13.88 -6.71
N THR A 84 -11.13 -15.21 -6.58
CA THR A 84 -10.35 -15.83 -5.49
C THR A 84 -8.84 -15.59 -5.61
N SER A 85 -8.30 -15.56 -6.84
CA SER A 85 -6.89 -15.23 -7.05
C SER A 85 -6.58 -13.78 -6.73
N ASP A 86 -7.47 -12.86 -7.10
CA ASP A 86 -7.29 -11.43 -6.86
C ASP A 86 -7.40 -11.11 -5.37
N LEU A 87 -8.39 -11.69 -4.67
CA LEU A 87 -8.49 -11.62 -3.21
C LEU A 87 -7.23 -12.15 -2.52
N SER A 88 -6.66 -13.24 -3.03
CA SER A 88 -5.41 -13.80 -2.49
C SER A 88 -4.22 -12.85 -2.70
N ALA A 89 -4.13 -12.19 -3.86
CA ALA A 89 -3.09 -11.21 -4.14
C ALA A 89 -3.18 -10.00 -3.18
N ILE A 90 -4.39 -9.46 -2.96
CA ILE A 90 -4.60 -8.36 -2.00
C ILE A 90 -4.25 -8.80 -0.57
N ARG A 91 -4.63 -10.00 -0.16
CA ARG A 91 -4.25 -10.52 1.18
C ARG A 91 -2.75 -10.66 1.38
N ILE A 92 -2.02 -11.07 0.35
CA ILE A 92 -0.55 -11.14 0.42
C ILE A 92 0.03 -9.72 0.54
N ALA A 93 -0.50 -8.76 -0.21
CA ALA A 93 -0.11 -7.35 -0.12
C ALA A 93 -0.33 -6.81 1.31
N LEU A 94 -1.51 -7.06 1.88
CA LEU A 94 -1.83 -6.69 3.27
C LEU A 94 -0.83 -7.24 4.28
N ALA A 95 -0.43 -8.51 4.13
CA ALA A 95 0.56 -9.12 5.01
C ALA A 95 1.93 -8.42 4.88
N ILE A 96 2.34 -8.09 3.66
CA ILE A 96 3.60 -7.37 3.41
C ILE A 96 3.57 -5.99 4.08
N GLU A 97 2.52 -5.19 3.84
CA GLU A 97 2.40 -3.85 4.44
C GLU A 97 2.35 -3.91 5.96
N ASN A 98 1.64 -4.89 6.54
CA ASN A 98 1.59 -5.07 7.98
C ASN A 98 2.96 -5.42 8.56
N ASP A 99 3.71 -6.32 7.92
CA ASP A 99 5.05 -6.69 8.36
C ASP A 99 6.02 -5.48 8.32
N LEU A 100 5.92 -4.64 7.29
CA LEU A 100 6.71 -3.41 7.15
C LEU A 100 6.31 -2.36 8.20
N TYR A 101 5.01 -2.14 8.39
CA TYR A 101 4.47 -1.28 9.44
C TYR A 101 5.03 -1.65 10.81
N GLU A 102 4.96 -2.93 11.16
CA GLU A 102 5.47 -3.42 12.44
C GLU A 102 6.99 -3.28 12.53
N PHE A 103 7.72 -3.58 11.46
CA PHE A 103 9.16 -3.43 11.40
C PHE A 103 9.58 -2.00 11.71
N TYR A 104 9.01 -1.01 11.02
CA TYR A 104 9.35 0.40 11.22
C TYR A 104 8.87 0.93 12.57
N SER A 105 7.71 0.48 13.04
CA SER A 105 7.22 0.80 14.39
C SER A 105 8.19 0.33 15.47
N ARG A 106 8.67 -0.92 15.36
CA ARG A 106 9.70 -1.45 16.26
C ARG A 106 11.02 -0.70 16.13
N ALA A 107 11.46 -0.39 14.91
CA ALA A 107 12.69 0.37 14.66
C ALA A 107 12.63 1.77 15.31
N SER A 108 11.50 2.46 15.18
CA SER A 108 11.26 3.75 15.84
C SER A 108 11.32 3.63 17.36
N ALA A 109 10.69 2.61 17.95
CA ALA A 109 10.71 2.40 19.40
C ALA A 109 12.14 2.17 19.96
N HIS A 110 12.99 1.46 19.23
CA HIS A 110 14.34 1.08 19.67
C HIS A 110 15.44 2.07 19.28
N ALA A 111 15.17 3.02 18.38
CA ALA A 111 16.16 3.99 17.95
C ALA A 111 16.57 4.92 19.10
N LYS A 112 17.87 5.22 19.22
CA LYS A 112 18.41 6.04 20.33
C LYS A 112 18.29 7.55 20.09
N GLY A 113 18.32 8.01 18.84
CA GLY A 113 18.24 9.43 18.47
C GLY A 113 16.82 9.84 18.05
N GLN A 114 16.38 11.03 18.47
CA GLN A 114 15.05 11.55 18.12
C GLN A 114 14.83 11.61 16.60
N ASP A 115 15.87 11.97 15.85
CA ASP A 115 15.78 12.04 14.39
C ASP A 115 15.55 10.66 13.75
N ALA A 116 16.28 9.64 14.21
CA ALA A 116 16.07 8.26 13.76
C ALA A 116 14.66 7.76 14.10
N LYS A 117 14.18 8.06 15.31
CA LYS A 117 12.80 7.73 15.72
C LYS A 117 11.78 8.36 14.78
N ALA A 118 11.97 9.64 14.44
CA ALA A 118 11.07 10.37 13.55
C ALA A 118 11.07 9.79 12.13
N VAL A 119 12.24 9.46 11.58
CA VAL A 119 12.34 8.84 10.24
C VAL A 119 11.64 7.48 10.20
N PHE A 120 11.89 6.59 11.17
CA PHE A 120 11.21 5.29 11.22
C PHE A 120 9.72 5.41 11.52
N LYS A 121 9.31 6.36 12.37
CA LYS A 121 7.90 6.64 12.63
C LYS A 121 7.19 7.06 11.35
N LYS A 122 7.82 7.94 10.55
CA LYS A 122 7.29 8.38 9.27
C LYS A 122 7.10 7.22 8.29
N LEU A 123 8.10 6.36 8.17
CA LEU A 123 7.99 5.13 7.36
C LEU A 123 6.84 4.23 7.85
N SER A 124 6.70 4.02 9.15
CA SER A 124 5.56 3.24 9.68
C SER A 124 4.20 3.89 9.41
N GLU A 125 4.12 5.22 9.44
CA GLU A 125 2.86 5.92 9.13
C GLU A 125 2.46 5.71 7.66
N TRP A 126 3.43 5.68 6.75
CA TRP A 126 3.19 5.38 5.33
C TRP A 126 2.68 3.95 5.10
N GLU A 127 3.32 2.94 5.69
CA GLU A 127 2.85 1.56 5.55
C GLU A 127 1.46 1.34 6.18
N LYS A 128 1.11 2.12 7.21
CA LYS A 128 -0.23 2.10 7.79
C LYS A 128 -1.28 2.62 6.79
N GLU A 129 -0.99 3.71 6.08
CA GLU A 129 -1.87 4.26 5.05
C GLU A 129 -2.04 3.27 3.87
N HIS A 130 -0.96 2.61 3.45
CA HIS A 130 -1.01 1.55 2.43
C HIS A 130 -1.90 0.38 2.85
N ARG A 131 -1.73 -0.09 4.09
CA ARG A 131 -2.54 -1.17 4.65
C ARG A 131 -4.02 -0.79 4.67
N GLU A 132 -4.37 0.41 5.11
CA GLU A 132 -5.77 0.87 5.17
C GLU A 132 -6.41 0.93 3.77
N MET A 133 -5.66 1.38 2.76
CA MET A 133 -6.12 1.37 1.35
C MET A 133 -6.37 -0.07 0.84
N LEU A 134 -5.49 -1.01 1.17
CA LEU A 134 -5.63 -2.42 0.79
C LEU A 134 -6.76 -3.11 1.55
N GLU A 135 -6.98 -2.78 2.82
CA GLU A 135 -8.08 -3.31 3.64
C GLU A 135 -9.41 -2.89 3.02
N ALA A 136 -9.57 -1.62 2.69
CA ALA A 136 -10.78 -1.12 2.03
C ALA A 136 -11.07 -1.87 0.70
N GLN A 137 -10.04 -2.09 -0.13
CA GLN A 137 -10.20 -2.84 -1.38
C GLN A 137 -10.55 -4.32 -1.13
N TYR A 138 -9.93 -4.94 -0.14
CA TYR A 138 -10.18 -6.32 0.21
C TYR A 138 -11.65 -6.53 0.62
N GLU A 139 -12.18 -5.64 1.45
CA GLU A 139 -13.56 -5.69 1.90
C GLU A 139 -14.54 -5.54 0.73
N GLU A 140 -14.31 -4.58 -0.18
CA GLU A 140 -15.12 -4.38 -1.39
C GLU A 140 -15.16 -5.64 -2.27
N MET A 141 -13.99 -6.24 -2.55
CA MET A 141 -13.90 -7.46 -3.36
C MET A 141 -14.53 -8.66 -2.66
N ARG A 142 -14.41 -8.74 -1.33
CA ARG A 142 -14.97 -9.82 -0.52
C ARG A 142 -16.50 -9.77 -0.52
N GLU A 143 -17.07 -8.58 -0.40
CA GLU A 143 -18.52 -8.36 -0.51
C GLU A 143 -19.05 -8.75 -1.89
N GLY A 144 -18.39 -8.29 -2.97
CA GLY A 144 -18.74 -8.68 -4.34
C GLY A 144 -18.66 -10.20 -4.55
N PHE A 145 -17.64 -10.85 -3.98
CA PHE A 145 -17.51 -12.30 -4.02
C PHE A 145 -18.63 -13.03 -3.25
N TRP A 146 -18.96 -12.58 -2.04
CA TRP A 146 -20.04 -13.16 -1.22
C TRP A 146 -21.40 -13.04 -1.89
N SER A 147 -21.70 -11.87 -2.46
CA SER A 147 -22.93 -11.66 -3.24
C SER A 147 -23.00 -12.63 -4.42
N LYS A 148 -21.92 -12.77 -5.20
CA LYS A 148 -21.87 -13.70 -6.34
C LYS A 148 -22.04 -15.18 -5.94
N MET A 149 -21.61 -15.55 -4.74
CA MET A 149 -21.76 -16.91 -4.21
C MET A 149 -23.14 -17.16 -3.58
N GLY A 150 -24.03 -16.17 -3.51
CA GLY A 150 -25.34 -16.29 -2.86
C GLY A 150 -25.26 -16.36 -1.33
N PHE A 151 -24.20 -15.80 -0.74
CA PHE A 151 -24.01 -15.70 0.72
C PHE A 151 -24.24 -14.27 1.24
N SER A 152 -24.91 -13.42 0.46
CA SER A 152 -25.25 -12.05 0.88
C SER A 152 -26.22 -12.10 2.07
N PRO A 153 -25.91 -11.44 3.21
CA PRO A 153 -26.75 -11.47 4.40
C PRO A 153 -28.05 -10.66 4.28
N PHE A 154 -28.26 -9.96 3.16
CA PHE A 154 -29.42 -9.09 2.92
C PHE A 154 -30.31 -9.54 1.75
N ASP A 155 -30.16 -10.79 1.29
CA ASP A 155 -31.05 -11.41 0.30
C ASP A 155 -32.34 -11.99 0.93
#